data_AF-A0A2S2QPT2-F1
#
_entry.id   AF-A0A2S2QPT2-F1
#
_cell.length_a   1.000
_cell.length_b   1.000
_cell.length_c   1.000
_cell.angle_alpha   90.00
_cell.angle_beta   90.00
_cell.angle_gamma   90.00
#
_symmetry.space_group_name_H-M   'P 1'
#
loop_
_entity.id
_entity.type
_entity.pdbx_description
1 polymer ?
#
loop_
_entity_poly.entity_id
_entity_poly.type
_entity_poly.pdbx_seq_one_letter_code
_entity_poly.pdbx_strand_id
1 'polypeptide(L)'
;MKFIYKVFSTRQNHALCLVQIHPFLKSFKRTEVILIKKTFSACLTDSYVYDKFGDIAFNILDFAESKVKEDLPRNDYRELELIIIFLGGTPSRGIIFSQPGAYHLGIWMAKAIYYFKIYLFRHQVQLNLKEETALKDICCFVVMCYAQNWFTCINPIEAPLNNIIFLKKIMSYKDINPSI
;
A
#
# COMPACT_ATOMS: atom_id res chain seq x y z
N MET A 1 -5.74 19.50 6.81
CA MET A 1 -5.51 18.13 7.36
C MET A 1 -6.78 17.42 7.85
N LYS A 2 -7.68 18.05 8.63
CA LYS A 2 -8.86 17.37 9.22
C LYS A 2 -9.84 16.72 8.22
N PHE A 3 -9.99 17.27 7.00
CA PHE A 3 -10.93 16.75 6.01
C PHE A 3 -10.46 15.45 5.34
N ILE A 4 -9.16 15.39 5.00
CA ILE A 4 -8.48 14.18 4.55
C ILE A 4 -8.69 13.11 5.64
N TYR A 5 -8.26 13.37 6.88
CA TYR A 5 -8.47 12.44 8.00
C TYR A 5 -9.92 11.96 8.18
N LYS A 6 -10.94 12.76 7.84
CA LYS A 6 -12.35 12.38 7.97
C LYS A 6 -12.81 11.43 6.85
N VAL A 7 -12.47 11.71 5.59
CA VAL A 7 -12.70 10.76 4.47
C VAL A 7 -11.95 9.45 4.71
N PHE A 8 -10.74 9.52 5.28
CA PHE A 8 -9.96 8.34 5.66
C PHE A 8 -10.55 7.60 6.85
N SER A 9 -11.00 8.28 7.89
CA SER A 9 -11.61 7.64 9.07
C SER A 9 -12.86 6.86 8.69
N THR A 10 -13.70 7.38 7.79
CA THR A 10 -14.89 6.67 7.29
C THR A 10 -14.51 5.41 6.50
N ARG A 11 -13.49 5.47 5.65
CA ARG A 11 -12.99 4.32 4.87
C ARG A 11 -12.25 3.30 5.75
N GLN A 12 -11.48 3.78 6.71
CA GLN A 12 -10.80 2.94 7.71
C GLN A 12 -11.83 2.23 8.56
N ASN A 13 -12.91 2.88 8.98
CA ASN A 13 -13.98 2.22 9.71
C ASN A 13 -14.70 1.18 8.86
N HIS A 14 -14.90 1.41 7.55
CA HIS A 14 -15.48 0.41 6.65
C HIS A 14 -14.54 -0.81 6.45
N ALA A 15 -13.26 -0.56 6.17
CA ALA A 15 -12.23 -1.60 6.03
C ALA A 15 -11.93 -2.34 7.36
N LEU A 16 -11.89 -1.64 8.49
CA LEU A 16 -11.67 -2.22 9.81
C LEU A 16 -12.89 -3.00 10.31
N CYS A 17 -14.11 -2.57 9.94
CA CYS A 17 -15.35 -3.30 10.23
C CYS A 17 -15.45 -4.59 9.40
N LEU A 18 -14.94 -4.58 8.16
CA LEU A 18 -14.96 -5.74 7.27
C LEU A 18 -13.83 -6.74 7.50
N VAL A 19 -12.64 -6.30 7.94
CA VAL A 19 -11.44 -7.16 7.95
C VAL A 19 -11.00 -7.54 9.36
N GLN A 20 -11.66 -7.07 10.45
CA GLN A 20 -11.29 -7.38 11.85
C GLN A 20 -9.76 -7.48 12.04
N ILE A 21 -9.00 -6.48 11.59
CA ILE A 21 -7.54 -6.63 11.41
C ILE A 21 -6.78 -6.68 12.76
N HIS A 22 -7.44 -6.28 13.85
CA HIS A 22 -6.81 -6.08 15.14
C HIS A 22 -6.30 -7.38 15.81
N PRO A 23 -7.02 -8.51 15.80
CA PRO A 23 -6.49 -9.81 16.21
C PRO A 23 -5.45 -10.36 15.22
N PHE A 24 -5.60 -10.05 13.93
CA PHE A 24 -4.76 -10.55 12.84
C PHE A 24 -3.35 -9.96 12.84
N LEU A 25 -3.21 -8.67 13.14
CA LEU A 25 -1.90 -8.03 13.35
C LEU A 25 -1.15 -8.62 14.55
N LYS A 26 -1.88 -9.13 15.55
CA LYS A 26 -1.30 -9.74 16.74
C LYS A 26 -0.76 -11.15 16.44
N SER A 27 -1.40 -11.91 15.55
CA SER A 27 -0.88 -13.20 15.06
C SER A 27 0.26 -13.02 14.06
N PHE A 28 0.17 -12.05 13.15
CA PHE A 28 1.19 -11.77 12.15
C PHE A 28 2.56 -11.42 12.77
N LYS A 29 2.59 -10.61 13.85
CA LYS A 29 3.81 -10.31 14.62
C LYS A 29 4.58 -11.55 15.11
N ARG A 30 3.90 -12.68 15.37
CA ARG A 30 4.56 -13.93 15.80
C ARG A 30 5.10 -14.75 14.63
N THR A 31 4.53 -14.59 13.44
CA THR A 31 4.83 -15.42 12.26
C THR A 31 5.80 -14.73 11.29
N GLU A 32 5.95 -13.40 11.37
CA GLU A 32 6.79 -12.53 10.52
C GLU A 32 8.24 -13.00 10.35
N VAL A 33 8.87 -13.58 11.39
CA VAL A 33 10.27 -14.05 11.33
C VAL A 33 10.43 -15.24 10.37
N ILE A 34 9.37 -16.00 10.11
CA ILE A 34 9.38 -17.23 9.29
C ILE A 34 8.93 -16.94 7.84
N LEU A 35 8.05 -15.94 7.64
CA LEU A 35 7.43 -15.64 6.34
C LEU A 35 8.41 -15.05 5.31
N ILE A 36 9.41 -14.29 5.78
CA ILE A 36 10.39 -13.55 4.94
C ILE A 36 11.23 -14.49 4.03
N LYS A 37 11.27 -15.81 4.31
CA LYS A 37 12.13 -16.78 3.59
C LYS A 37 11.45 -17.58 2.50
N LYS A 38 10.13 -17.47 2.32
CA LYS A 38 9.39 -18.30 1.37
C LYS A 38 8.56 -17.43 0.42
N THR A 39 8.42 -17.92 -0.81
CA THR A 39 7.61 -17.41 -1.94
C THR A 39 6.53 -16.36 -1.60
N PHE A 40 6.58 -15.22 -2.29
CA PHE A 40 5.56 -14.17 -2.29
C PHE A 40 4.87 -14.12 -3.66
N SER A 41 3.69 -13.51 -3.73
CA SER A 41 2.97 -13.29 -5.00
C SER A 41 2.58 -11.82 -5.17
N ALA A 42 3.03 -11.23 -6.27
CA ALA A 42 2.75 -9.84 -6.62
C ALA A 42 1.27 -9.61 -6.97
N CYS A 43 0.87 -8.35 -7.05
CA CYS A 43 -0.51 -7.98 -7.41
C CYS A 43 -0.75 -8.09 -8.93
N LEU A 44 0.23 -7.70 -9.77
CA LEU A 44 0.08 -7.73 -11.24
C LEU A 44 0.02 -9.13 -11.86
N THR A 45 0.28 -10.19 -11.10
CA THR A 45 -0.01 -11.57 -11.56
C THR A 45 -1.52 -11.90 -11.58
N ASP A 46 -2.36 -11.02 -11.04
CA ASP A 46 -3.81 -11.16 -11.01
C ASP A 46 -4.44 -10.42 -12.21
N SER A 47 -4.96 -11.18 -13.19
CA SER A 47 -5.52 -10.65 -14.45
C SER A 47 -6.60 -9.59 -14.24
N TYR A 48 -7.40 -9.70 -13.17
CA TYR A 48 -8.47 -8.75 -12.89
C TYR A 48 -7.94 -7.37 -12.44
N VAL A 49 -6.76 -7.33 -11.81
CA VAL A 49 -6.11 -6.07 -11.45
C VAL A 49 -5.47 -5.44 -12.68
N TYR A 50 -4.83 -6.26 -13.50
CA TYR A 50 -4.18 -5.80 -14.72
C TYR A 50 -5.18 -5.09 -15.65
N ASP A 51 -6.34 -5.68 -15.91
CA ASP A 51 -7.32 -5.12 -16.83
C ASP A 51 -7.97 -3.81 -16.34
N LYS A 52 -8.06 -3.61 -15.02
CA LYS A 52 -8.66 -2.40 -14.43
C LYS A 52 -7.66 -1.28 -14.13
N PHE A 53 -6.40 -1.64 -13.90
CA PHE A 53 -5.41 -0.73 -13.33
C PHE A 53 -4.09 -0.68 -14.09
N GLY A 54 -3.89 -1.51 -15.12
CA GLY A 54 -2.61 -1.71 -15.80
C GLY A 54 -1.89 -0.42 -16.16
N ASP A 55 -2.50 0.44 -16.98
CA ASP A 55 -1.85 1.67 -17.47
C ASP A 55 -1.47 2.64 -16.34
N ILE A 56 -2.33 2.79 -15.33
CA ILE A 56 -2.06 3.69 -14.20
C ILE A 56 -1.02 3.07 -13.26
N ALA A 57 -1.07 1.76 -13.05
CA ALA A 57 -0.11 1.00 -12.27
C ALA A 57 1.30 1.08 -12.88
N PHE A 58 1.42 0.99 -14.21
CA PHE A 58 2.71 1.17 -14.91
C PHE A 58 3.26 2.58 -14.72
N ASN A 59 2.43 3.62 -14.84
CA ASN A 59 2.86 5.00 -14.59
C ASN A 59 3.34 5.21 -13.14
N ILE A 60 2.68 4.56 -12.18
CA ILE A 60 3.08 4.63 -10.77
C ILE A 60 4.37 3.83 -10.54
N LEU A 61 4.54 2.69 -11.21
CA LEU A 61 5.74 1.87 -11.14
C LEU A 61 6.95 2.64 -11.67
N ASP A 62 6.86 3.22 -12.87
CA ASP A 62 7.93 4.02 -13.47
C ASP A 62 8.30 5.22 -12.58
N PHE A 63 7.30 5.92 -12.05
CA PHE A 63 7.51 7.00 -11.09
C PHE A 63 8.18 6.53 -9.78
N ALA A 64 7.78 5.37 -9.26
CA ALA A 64 8.37 4.82 -8.03
C ALA A 64 9.83 4.41 -8.26
N GLU A 65 10.13 3.75 -9.39
CA GLU A 65 11.49 3.37 -9.77
C GLU A 65 12.39 4.59 -9.99
N SER A 66 11.87 5.67 -10.58
CA SER A 66 12.62 6.91 -10.73
C SER A 66 12.92 7.55 -9.38
N LYS A 67 11.94 7.55 -8.46
CA LYS A 67 12.08 8.18 -7.13
C LYS A 67 12.98 7.40 -6.19
N VAL A 68 13.02 6.07 -6.27
CA VAL A 68 13.92 5.25 -5.44
C VAL A 68 15.39 5.42 -5.85
N LYS A 69 15.67 5.85 -7.09
CA LYS A 69 17.03 6.19 -7.54
C LYS A 69 17.53 7.53 -7.02
N GLU A 70 16.63 8.42 -6.59
CA GLU A 70 16.99 9.68 -5.93
C GLU A 70 17.48 9.39 -4.50
N ASP A 71 18.43 10.19 -4.00
CA ASP A 71 18.94 10.01 -2.63
C ASP A 71 17.85 10.40 -1.61
N LEU A 72 17.14 9.39 -1.09
CA LEU A 72 16.05 9.60 -0.14
C LEU A 72 16.64 9.91 1.24
N PRO A 73 16.26 11.03 1.88
CA PRO A 73 16.92 11.52 3.10
C PRO A 73 16.66 10.69 4.36
N ARG A 74 15.75 9.69 4.32
CA ARG A 74 15.50 8.77 5.44
C ARG A 74 15.45 7.33 4.97
N ASN A 75 16.09 6.45 5.75
CA ASN A 75 16.05 5.00 5.53
C ASN A 75 14.63 4.42 5.59
N ASP A 76 13.69 5.03 6.32
CA ASP A 76 12.31 4.53 6.43
C ASP A 76 11.56 4.59 5.09
N TYR A 77 11.96 5.49 4.17
CA TYR A 77 11.42 5.53 2.82
C TYR A 77 11.84 4.33 1.96
N ARG A 78 12.77 3.50 2.43
CA ARG A 78 13.09 2.21 1.79
C ARG A 78 11.91 1.24 1.85
N GLU A 79 11.02 1.37 2.83
CA GLU A 79 9.77 0.56 2.86
C GLU A 79 8.84 0.92 1.69
N LEU A 80 9.06 2.04 0.98
CA LEU A 80 8.31 2.37 -0.24
C LEU A 80 8.67 1.47 -1.44
N GLU A 81 9.81 0.76 -1.39
CA GLU A 81 10.16 -0.29 -2.36
C GLU A 81 9.12 -1.42 -2.40
N LEU A 82 8.33 -1.59 -1.33
CA LEU A 82 7.21 -2.53 -1.29
C LEU A 82 6.15 -2.24 -2.34
N ILE A 83 5.99 -0.97 -2.75
CA ILE A 83 5.04 -0.60 -3.80
C ILE A 83 5.51 -1.14 -5.15
N ILE A 84 6.82 -1.06 -5.42
CA ILE A 84 7.45 -1.61 -6.63
C ILE A 84 7.24 -3.13 -6.66
N ILE A 85 7.54 -3.82 -5.55
CA ILE A 85 7.36 -5.28 -5.43
C ILE A 85 5.88 -5.67 -5.56
N PHE A 86 4.97 -4.90 -4.95
CA PHE A 86 3.53 -5.12 -5.04
C PHE A 86 3.04 -4.99 -6.49
N LEU A 87 3.55 -4.01 -7.22
CA LEU A 87 3.33 -3.83 -8.65
C LEU A 87 4.12 -4.83 -9.52
N GLY A 88 4.81 -5.82 -8.95
CA GLY A 88 5.54 -6.83 -9.71
C GLY A 88 6.87 -6.36 -10.32
N GLY A 89 7.30 -5.13 -10.02
CA GLY A 89 8.63 -4.63 -10.39
C GLY A 89 9.72 -5.17 -9.44
N THR A 90 10.97 -5.03 -9.86
CA THR A 90 12.14 -5.41 -9.05
C THR A 90 12.93 -4.15 -8.66
N PRO A 91 12.99 -3.79 -7.37
CA PRO A 91 13.77 -2.64 -6.93
C PRO A 91 15.26 -2.84 -7.21
N SER A 92 16.00 -1.74 -7.40
CA SER A 92 17.42 -1.72 -7.79
C SER A 92 18.35 -2.54 -6.90
N ARG A 93 17.96 -2.77 -5.63
CA ARG A 93 18.74 -3.50 -4.62
C ARG A 93 18.36 -4.99 -4.51
N GLY A 94 17.42 -5.44 -5.34
CA GLY A 94 16.78 -6.74 -5.21
C GLY A 94 15.62 -6.73 -4.21
N ILE A 95 14.91 -7.85 -4.12
CA ILE A 95 13.71 -7.99 -3.31
C ILE A 95 14.11 -8.31 -1.87
N ILE A 96 14.09 -7.29 -1.00
CA ILE A 96 14.42 -7.42 0.41
C ILE A 96 13.22 -6.95 1.24
N PHE A 97 12.73 -7.81 2.12
CA PHE A 97 11.66 -7.47 3.05
C PHE A 97 12.24 -7.15 4.43
N SER A 98 12.15 -5.88 4.82
CA SER A 98 12.48 -5.44 6.18
C SER A 98 11.41 -5.88 7.19
N GLN A 99 11.83 -6.09 8.44
CA GLN A 99 10.88 -6.34 9.52
C GLN A 99 9.98 -5.11 9.72
N PRO A 100 8.65 -5.26 9.81
CA PRO A 100 7.77 -4.13 9.99
C PRO A 100 8.02 -3.45 11.35
N GLY A 101 8.13 -2.13 11.31
CA GLY A 101 8.28 -1.30 12.49
C GLY A 101 7.05 -1.35 13.41
N ALA A 102 7.15 -0.68 14.55
CA ALA A 102 6.08 -0.69 15.55
C ALA A 102 4.72 -0.23 14.96
N TYR A 103 3.71 -1.09 15.09
CA TYR A 103 2.33 -0.74 14.78
C TYR A 103 1.82 0.33 15.77
N HIS A 104 1.66 1.55 15.28
CA HIS A 104 1.04 2.64 16.02
C HIS A 104 -0.36 2.94 15.44
N LEU A 105 -1.38 2.94 16.31
CA LEU A 105 -2.80 3.07 15.93
C LEU A 105 -3.13 4.33 15.10
N GLY A 106 -2.32 5.40 15.23
CA GLY A 106 -2.51 6.68 14.55
C GLY A 106 -1.72 6.88 13.24
N ILE A 107 -0.83 5.95 12.86
CA ILE A 107 0.05 6.12 11.69
C ILE A 107 -0.49 5.30 10.52
N TRP A 108 -1.23 5.96 9.62
CA TRP A 108 -1.85 5.32 8.45
C TRP A 108 -0.85 4.65 7.52
N MET A 109 0.33 5.27 7.34
CA MET A 109 1.40 4.73 6.50
C MET A 109 1.91 3.39 7.02
N ALA A 110 2.07 3.26 8.34
CA ALA A 110 2.45 2.00 8.97
C ALA A 110 1.39 0.91 8.71
N LYS A 111 0.09 1.23 8.88
CA LYS A 111 -1.00 0.28 8.59
C LYS A 111 -1.00 -0.19 7.14
N ALA A 112 -0.78 0.73 6.20
CA ALA A 112 -0.75 0.40 4.79
C ALA A 112 0.45 -0.50 4.42
N ILE A 113 1.64 -0.25 5.00
CA ILE A 113 2.79 -1.15 4.87
C ILE A 113 2.45 -2.57 5.37
N TYR A 114 1.75 -2.69 6.50
CA TYR A 114 1.26 -3.98 6.97
C TYR A 114 0.30 -4.66 5.98
N TYR A 115 -0.64 -3.92 5.38
CA TYR A 115 -1.55 -4.48 4.37
C TYR A 115 -0.81 -5.01 3.15
N PHE A 116 0.18 -4.28 2.64
CA PHE A 116 1.02 -4.74 1.54
C PHE A 116 1.75 -6.03 1.88
N LYS A 117 2.39 -6.10 3.05
CA LYS A 117 3.11 -7.30 3.48
C LYS A 117 2.16 -8.49 3.61
N ILE A 118 1.02 -8.33 4.28
CA ILE A 118 0.03 -9.41 4.42
C ILE A 118 -0.45 -9.90 3.05
N TYR A 119 -0.72 -8.98 2.12
CA TYR A 119 -1.15 -9.35 0.77
C TYR A 119 -0.07 -10.10 -0.02
N LEU A 120 1.18 -9.64 0.05
CA LEU A 120 2.32 -10.29 -0.62
C LEU A 120 2.57 -11.71 -0.10
N PHE A 121 2.37 -11.92 1.21
CA PHE A 121 2.52 -13.22 1.86
C PHE A 121 1.20 -13.97 2.04
N ARG A 122 0.14 -13.61 1.31
CA ARG A 122 -1.20 -14.18 1.48
C ARG A 122 -1.27 -15.70 1.36
N HIS A 123 -0.42 -16.35 0.56
CA HIS A 123 -0.42 -17.82 0.49
C HIS A 123 0.12 -18.49 1.76
N GLN A 124 0.85 -17.75 2.58
CA GLN A 124 1.39 -18.21 3.86
C GLN A 124 0.50 -17.81 5.03
N VAL A 125 -0.46 -16.92 4.78
CA VAL A 125 -1.42 -16.42 5.74
C VAL A 125 -2.77 -17.05 5.43
N GLN A 126 -3.41 -17.72 6.38
CA GLN A 126 -4.74 -18.29 6.15
C GLN A 126 -5.79 -17.17 6.10
N LEU A 127 -5.94 -16.53 4.94
CA LEU A 127 -6.97 -15.52 4.66
C LEU A 127 -8.20 -16.19 4.05
N ASN A 128 -9.38 -15.75 4.43
CA ASN A 128 -10.60 -16.10 3.71
C ASN A 128 -10.77 -15.23 2.45
N LEU A 129 -11.61 -15.67 1.50
CA LEU A 129 -11.80 -14.97 0.22
C LEU A 129 -12.26 -13.51 0.39
N LYS A 130 -13.05 -13.22 1.43
CA LYS A 130 -13.54 -11.87 1.72
C LYS A 130 -12.43 -10.96 2.24
N GLU A 131 -11.60 -11.48 3.14
CA GLU A 131 -10.42 -10.81 3.68
C GLU A 131 -9.40 -10.52 2.58
N GLU A 132 -9.11 -11.50 1.71
CA GLU A 132 -8.19 -11.33 0.60
C GLU A 132 -8.69 -10.24 -0.38
N THR A 133 -9.99 -10.27 -0.71
CA THR A 133 -10.61 -9.24 -1.58
C THR A 133 -10.53 -7.86 -0.94
N ALA A 134 -10.85 -7.74 0.35
CA ALA A 134 -10.79 -6.47 1.05
C ALA A 134 -9.33 -5.95 1.19
N LEU A 135 -8.37 -6.83 1.45
CA LEU A 135 -6.94 -6.50 1.47
C LEU A 135 -6.48 -6.00 0.11
N LYS A 136 -6.89 -6.68 -0.96
CA LYS A 136 -6.61 -6.29 -2.35
C LYS A 136 -7.15 -4.89 -2.65
N ASP A 137 -8.40 -4.61 -2.32
CA ASP A 137 -9.04 -3.32 -2.53
C ASP A 137 -8.32 -2.18 -1.80
N ILE A 138 -7.94 -2.40 -0.54
CA ILE A 138 -7.19 -1.42 0.25
C ILE A 138 -5.80 -1.18 -0.35
N CYS A 139 -5.09 -2.24 -0.73
CA CYS A 139 -3.76 -2.11 -1.34
C CYS A 139 -3.83 -1.35 -2.66
N CYS A 140 -4.79 -1.68 -3.54
CA CYS A 140 -5.03 -0.95 -4.79
C CYS A 140 -5.34 0.53 -4.53
N PHE A 141 -6.22 0.82 -3.57
CA PHE A 141 -6.55 2.19 -3.19
C PHE A 141 -5.31 2.97 -2.74
N VAL A 142 -4.46 2.36 -1.90
CA VAL A 142 -3.23 2.99 -1.42
C VAL A 142 -2.25 3.23 -2.56
N VAL A 143 -2.03 2.27 -3.47
CA VAL A 143 -1.13 2.48 -4.60
C VAL A 143 -1.63 3.64 -5.47
N MET A 144 -2.90 3.60 -5.86
CA MET A 144 -3.48 4.55 -6.82
C MET A 144 -3.56 5.97 -6.25
N CYS A 145 -4.03 6.09 -5.01
CA CYS A 145 -4.27 7.40 -4.41
C CYS A 145 -3.02 7.94 -3.70
N TYR A 146 -2.29 7.10 -2.96
CA TYR A 146 -1.26 7.53 -2.02
C TYR A 146 0.19 7.34 -2.46
N ALA A 147 0.51 6.40 -3.35
CA ALA A 147 1.91 6.07 -3.65
C ALA A 147 2.74 7.30 -4.03
N GLN A 148 2.27 8.10 -5.00
CA GLN A 148 2.99 9.30 -5.43
C GLN A 148 3.16 10.31 -4.27
N ASN A 149 2.11 10.51 -3.47
CA ASN A 149 2.14 11.40 -2.31
C ASN A 149 3.15 10.97 -1.24
N TRP A 150 3.43 9.67 -1.12
CA TRP A 150 4.44 9.17 -0.20
C TRP A 150 5.87 9.44 -0.69
N PHE A 151 6.14 9.37 -1.99
CA PHE A 151 7.44 9.75 -2.54
C PHE A 151 7.66 11.27 -2.54
N THR A 152 6.61 12.08 -2.72
CA THR A 152 6.73 13.55 -2.75
C THR A 152 6.66 14.20 -1.37
N CYS A 153 6.31 13.47 -0.31
CA CYS A 153 6.23 14.04 1.05
C CYS A 153 7.57 14.52 1.62
N ILE A 154 8.69 14.18 0.97
CA ILE A 154 10.03 14.66 1.30
C ILE A 154 10.16 16.17 1.06
N ASN A 155 9.40 16.72 0.09
CA ASN A 155 9.38 18.15 -0.18
C ASN A 155 8.20 18.83 0.53
N PRO A 156 8.43 19.57 1.63
CA PRO A 156 7.35 20.21 2.38
C PRO A 156 6.65 21.32 1.57
N ILE A 157 7.33 21.91 0.58
CA ILE A 157 6.77 22.96 -0.28
C ILE A 157 5.64 22.40 -1.15
N GLU A 158 5.74 21.14 -1.55
CA GLU A 158 4.73 20.47 -2.37
C GLU A 158 3.52 19.98 -1.56
N ALA A 159 3.55 20.05 -0.23
CA ALA A 159 2.48 19.52 0.62
C ALA A 159 1.07 20.03 0.27
N PRO A 160 0.84 21.33 -0.03
CA PRO A 160 -0.49 21.82 -0.45
C PRO A 160 -0.93 21.23 -1.79
N LEU A 161 -0.03 21.18 -2.77
CA LEU A 161 -0.30 20.64 -4.10
C LEU A 161 -0.59 19.13 -4.04
N ASN A 162 0.23 18.39 -3.28
CA ASN A 162 0.05 16.97 -3.02
C ASN A 162 -1.34 16.67 -2.45
N ASN A 163 -1.83 17.49 -1.52
CA ASN A 163 -3.19 17.35 -0.98
C ASN A 163 -4.28 17.55 -2.04
N ILE A 164 -4.12 18.49 -2.97
CA ILE A 164 -5.10 18.74 -4.05
C ILE A 164 -5.08 17.60 -5.06
N ILE A 165 -3.89 17.18 -5.51
CA ILE A 165 -3.71 16.05 -6.42
C ILE A 165 -4.35 14.79 -5.83
N PHE A 166 -4.14 14.59 -4.53
CA PHE A 166 -4.73 13.48 -3.81
C PHE A 166 -6.27 13.48 -3.82
N LEU A 167 -6.89 14.63 -3.59
CA LEU A 167 -8.36 14.75 -3.69
C LEU A 167 -8.86 14.44 -5.10
N LYS A 168 -8.16 14.91 -6.14
CA LYS A 168 -8.49 14.57 -7.53
C LYS A 168 -8.42 13.07 -7.78
N LYS A 169 -7.37 12.41 -7.29
CA LYS A 169 -7.22 10.96 -7.41
C LYS A 169 -8.33 10.18 -6.71
N ILE A 170 -8.78 10.63 -5.54
CA ILE A 170 -9.93 10.01 -4.87
C ILE A 170 -11.17 10.10 -5.75
N MET A 171 -11.41 11.26 -6.37
CA MET A 171 -12.56 11.44 -7.26
C MET A 171 -12.48 10.51 -8.46
N SER A 172 -11.34 10.45 -9.15
CA SER A 172 -11.14 9.53 -10.28
C SER A 172 -11.21 8.06 -9.87
N TYR A 173 -10.79 7.72 -8.65
CA TYR A 173 -10.85 6.35 -8.15
C TYR A 173 -12.30 5.88 -7.93
N LYS A 174 -13.26 6.78 -7.67
CA LYS A 174 -14.68 6.42 -7.59
C LYS A 174 -15.23 5.89 -8.90
N ASP A 175 -14.72 6.40 -10.03
CA ASP A 175 -15.13 5.95 -11.36
C ASP A 175 -14.61 4.53 -11.64
N ILE A 176 -13.46 4.18 -11.06
CA ILE A 176 -12.82 2.86 -11.22
C ILE A 176 -13.42 1.82 -10.25
N ASN A 177 -13.73 2.25 -9.03
CA ASN A 177 -14.38 1.43 -8.04
C ASN A 177 -15.60 2.18 -7.46
N PRO A 178 -16.81 1.91 -7.98
CA PRO A 178 -18.02 2.63 -7.55
C PRO A 178 -18.51 2.23 -6.16
N SER A 179 -17.94 1.19 -5.55
CA SER A 179 -18.24 0.81 -4.16
C SER A 179 -17.67 1.77 -3.11
N ILE A 180 -17.13 2.92 -3.54
CA ILE A 180 -16.21 3.78 -2.80
C ILE A 180 -16.66 5.24 -2.75
#